data_AF-A0A7S4PR42-F1
#
_entry.id   AF-A0A7S4PR42-F1
#
_cell.length_a   1.000
_cell.length_b   1.000
_cell.length_c   1.000
_cell.angle_alpha   90.00
_cell.angle_beta   90.00
_cell.angle_gamma   90.00
#
_symmetry.space_group_name_H-M   'P 1'
#
loop_
_entity.id
_entity.type
_entity.pdbx_description
1 polymer ?
#
loop_
_entity_poly.entity_id
_entity_poly.type
_entity_poly.pdbx_seq_one_letter_code
_entity_poly.pdbx_strand_id
1 'polypeptide(L)'
;MVLQQLAAQSLAPTACTTIEEVGSTGVGALTITFLILAVSTIIFITRVGPATSQKVYYYCNVFICGLATMSYFAMLSGQGWTAVAGCRQFFYARYVDWTITTALIILELGLIAGAEPALIGGVMGADVIMIVGGYLGTVSIVTTVKWFWFVISMALFVVVMSMRKTRRFVFDS
;
A
#
# COMPACT_ATOMS: atom_id res chain seq x y z
N MET A 1 3.42 -6.85 -39.91
CA MET A 1 2.21 -6.41 -39.16
C MET A 1 1.39 -7.61 -38.66
N VAL A 2 0.95 -8.53 -39.54
CA VAL A 2 0.18 -9.74 -39.15
C VAL A 2 0.92 -10.66 -38.15
N LEU A 3 2.24 -10.85 -38.29
CA LEU A 3 3.05 -11.68 -37.37
C LEU A 3 3.15 -11.10 -35.94
N GLN A 4 3.14 -9.77 -35.78
CA GLN A 4 3.09 -9.13 -34.45
C GLN A 4 1.72 -9.29 -33.80
N GLN A 5 0.66 -9.30 -34.60
CA GLN A 5 -0.71 -9.48 -34.14
C GLN A 5 -0.97 -10.93 -33.70
N LEU A 6 -0.37 -11.91 -34.39
CA LEU A 6 -0.40 -13.32 -34.01
C LEU A 6 0.39 -13.60 -32.72
N ALA A 7 1.55 -12.94 -32.53
CA ALA A 7 2.27 -12.99 -31.26
C ALA A 7 1.46 -12.38 -30.10
N ALA A 8 0.81 -11.24 -30.33
CA ALA A 8 -0.07 -10.60 -29.34
C ALA A 8 -1.32 -11.42 -29.01
N GLN A 9 -1.89 -12.15 -29.99
CA GLN A 9 -3.00 -13.08 -29.78
C GLN A 9 -2.58 -14.37 -29.08
N SER A 10 -1.36 -14.87 -29.29
CA SER A 10 -0.82 -16.02 -28.55
C SER A 10 -0.45 -15.70 -27.09
N LEU A 11 -0.31 -14.41 -26.78
CA LEU A 11 -0.10 -13.87 -25.43
C LEU A 11 -1.39 -13.35 -24.78
N ALA A 12 -2.52 -13.40 -25.52
CA ALA A 12 -3.81 -13.12 -24.91
C ALA A 12 -4.04 -14.19 -23.84
N PRO A 13 -4.27 -13.81 -22.57
CA PRO A 13 -4.45 -14.78 -21.52
C PRO A 13 -5.61 -15.69 -21.94
N THR A 14 -5.36 -17.00 -21.96
CA THR A 14 -6.41 -18.02 -22.02
C THR A 14 -7.53 -17.54 -21.12
N ALA A 15 -8.70 -17.24 -21.71
CA ALA A 15 -9.83 -16.68 -20.96
C ALA A 15 -10.01 -17.55 -19.71
N CYS A 16 -9.74 -16.98 -18.54
CA CYS A 16 -9.67 -17.77 -17.32
C CYS A 16 -11.03 -18.42 -17.10
N THR A 17 -11.08 -19.74 -17.19
CA THR A 17 -12.32 -20.51 -16.98
C THR A 17 -12.68 -20.57 -15.50
N THR A 18 -11.68 -20.47 -14.63
CA THR A 18 -11.81 -20.48 -13.17
C THR A 18 -10.78 -19.54 -12.56
N ILE A 19 -11.20 -18.65 -11.67
CA ILE A 19 -10.30 -17.81 -10.89
C ILE A 19 -9.93 -18.54 -9.60
N GLU A 20 -8.64 -18.60 -9.30
CA GLU A 20 -8.15 -18.99 -7.98
C GLU A 20 -8.48 -17.88 -6.99
N GLU A 21 -9.67 -18.00 -6.40
CA GLU A 21 -10.15 -17.11 -5.35
C GLU A 21 -9.50 -17.43 -4.00
N VAL A 22 -9.58 -16.45 -3.10
CA VAL A 22 -9.12 -16.58 -1.73
C VAL A 22 -9.83 -17.72 -1.02
N GLY A 23 -9.06 -18.65 -0.46
CA GLY A 23 -9.61 -19.78 0.32
C GLY A 23 -10.24 -19.33 1.64
N SER A 24 -10.90 -20.27 2.34
CA SER A 24 -11.59 -20.03 3.62
C SER A 24 -10.69 -19.37 4.68
N THR A 25 -9.42 -19.78 4.75
CA THR A 25 -8.42 -19.17 5.64
C THR A 25 -8.19 -17.68 5.31
N GLY A 26 -8.12 -17.33 4.03
CA GLY A 26 -7.93 -15.94 3.62
C GLY A 26 -9.16 -15.08 3.87
N VAL A 27 -10.37 -15.62 3.65
CA VAL A 27 -11.63 -14.94 4.04
C VAL A 27 -11.67 -14.71 5.55
N GLY A 28 -11.25 -15.69 6.35
CA GLY A 28 -11.11 -15.57 7.80
C GLY A 28 -10.14 -14.46 8.20
N ALA A 29 -8.96 -14.41 7.58
CA ALA A 29 -7.96 -13.37 7.83
C ALA A 29 -8.46 -11.97 7.46
N LEU A 30 -9.14 -11.83 6.32
CA LEU A 30 -9.75 -10.57 5.90
C LEU A 30 -10.82 -10.11 6.92
N THR A 31 -11.66 -11.03 7.39
CA THR A 31 -12.72 -10.74 8.37
C THR A 31 -12.15 -10.29 9.71
N ILE A 32 -11.18 -11.03 10.24
CA ILE A 32 -10.53 -10.69 11.51
C ILE A 32 -9.87 -9.32 11.41
N THR A 33 -9.16 -9.06 10.31
CA THR A 33 -8.46 -7.78 10.11
C THR A 33 -9.44 -6.61 10.00
N PHE A 34 -10.54 -6.78 9.25
CA PHE A 34 -11.62 -5.80 9.18
C PHE A 34 -12.16 -5.43 10.57
N LEU A 35 -12.49 -6.43 11.39
CA LEU A 35 -13.05 -6.20 12.72
C LEU A 35 -12.06 -5.47 13.65
N ILE A 36 -10.79 -5.90 13.66
CA ILE A 36 -9.74 -5.27 14.49
C ILE A 36 -9.54 -3.81 14.08
N LEU A 37 -9.46 -3.52 12.78
CA LEU A 37 -9.25 -2.17 12.28
C LEU A 37 -10.47 -1.27 12.52
N ALA A 38 -11.69 -1.80 12.40
CA ALA A 38 -12.92 -1.07 12.70
C ALA A 38 -12.95 -0.64 14.18
N VAL A 39 -12.66 -1.57 15.10
CA VAL A 39 -12.56 -1.29 16.54
C VAL A 39 -11.44 -0.28 16.82
N SER A 40 -10.27 -0.46 16.20
CA SER A 40 -9.12 0.44 16.37
C SER A 40 -9.46 1.86 15.92
N THR A 41 -10.16 2.02 14.79
CA THR A 41 -10.64 3.31 14.27
C THR A 41 -11.52 4.02 15.29
N ILE A 42 -12.49 3.31 15.87
CA ILE A 42 -13.38 3.86 16.91
C ILE A 42 -12.57 4.29 18.12
N ILE A 43 -11.65 3.45 18.61
CA ILE A 43 -10.79 3.78 19.74
C ILE A 43 -10.02 5.07 19.45
N PHE A 44 -9.34 5.19 18.31
CA PHE A 44 -8.57 6.38 17.99
C PHE A 44 -9.42 7.64 17.86
N ILE A 45 -10.63 7.55 17.28
CA ILE A 45 -11.59 8.68 17.25
C ILE A 45 -11.88 9.18 18.66
N THR A 46 -12.14 8.27 19.62
CA THR A 46 -12.42 8.68 21.02
C THR A 46 -11.22 9.32 21.72
N ARG A 47 -9.99 9.11 21.23
CA ARG A 47 -8.75 9.66 21.82
C ARG A 47 -8.36 11.03 21.26
N VAL A 48 -8.92 11.44 20.11
CA VAL A 48 -8.61 12.74 19.48
C VAL A 48 -9.02 13.93 20.36
N GLY A 49 -10.23 13.88 20.94
CA GLY A 49 -10.78 14.99 21.73
C GLY A 49 -9.94 15.34 22.97
N PRO A 50 -9.63 14.35 23.85
CA PRO A 50 -8.84 14.59 25.07
C PRO A 50 -7.35 14.89 24.83
N ALA A 51 -6.80 14.55 23.66
CA ALA A 51 -5.38 14.74 23.39
C ALA A 51 -5.01 16.23 23.26
N THR A 52 -3.77 16.59 23.57
CA THR A 52 -3.25 17.96 23.37
C THR A 52 -2.10 17.96 22.38
N SER A 53 -0.91 17.50 22.79
CA SER A 53 0.29 17.41 21.95
C SER A 53 0.29 16.22 20.99
N GLN A 54 -0.52 15.19 21.28
CA GLN A 54 -0.54 13.93 20.53
C GLN A 54 -1.61 13.88 19.43
N LYS A 55 -2.37 14.96 19.22
CA LYS A 55 -3.51 14.99 18.30
C LYS A 55 -3.15 14.54 16.89
N VAL A 56 -2.00 14.96 16.37
CA VAL A 56 -1.54 14.62 15.02
C VAL A 56 -1.43 13.10 14.83
N TYR A 57 -0.89 12.37 15.82
CA TYR A 57 -0.78 10.91 15.77
C TYR A 57 -2.15 10.24 15.81
N TYR A 58 -3.06 10.73 16.66
CA TYR A 58 -4.41 10.18 16.69
C TYR A 58 -5.16 10.43 15.37
N TYR A 59 -5.04 11.60 14.75
CA TYR A 59 -5.61 11.83 13.42
C TYR A 59 -5.01 10.89 12.36
N CYS A 60 -3.68 10.74 12.33
CA CYS A 60 -3.03 9.81 11.40
C CYS A 60 -3.56 8.38 11.58
N ASN A 61 -3.63 7.88 12.82
CA ASN A 61 -4.13 6.54 13.12
C ASN A 61 -5.62 6.36 12.78
N VAL A 62 -6.46 7.39 12.95
CA VAL A 62 -7.86 7.35 12.50
C VAL A 62 -7.92 7.16 10.98
N PHE A 63 -7.13 7.89 10.21
CA PHE A 63 -7.09 7.72 8.75
C PHE A 63 -6.48 6.37 8.36
N ILE A 64 -5.39 5.94 8.98
CA ILE A 64 -4.75 4.66 8.71
C ILE A 64 -5.72 3.50 8.95
N CYS A 65 -6.29 3.40 10.16
CA CYS A 65 -7.22 2.33 10.48
C CYS A 65 -8.53 2.45 9.71
N GLY A 66 -9.03 3.67 9.49
CA GLY A 66 -10.29 3.91 8.79
C GLY A 66 -10.23 3.51 7.31
N LEU A 67 -9.20 3.96 6.59
CA LEU A 67 -9.00 3.60 5.18
C LEU A 67 -8.73 2.11 5.02
N ALA A 68 -7.92 1.52 5.92
CA ALA A 68 -7.69 0.09 5.91
C ALA A 68 -9.00 -0.67 6.17
N THR A 69 -9.82 -0.25 7.14
CA THR A 69 -11.14 -0.84 7.41
C THR A 69 -12.02 -0.83 6.15
N MET A 70 -12.09 0.28 5.44
CA MET A 70 -12.84 0.39 4.19
C MET A 70 -12.29 -0.53 3.09
N SER A 71 -10.96 -0.62 2.95
CA SER A 71 -10.32 -1.53 1.99
C SER A 71 -10.60 -2.99 2.29
N TYR A 72 -10.47 -3.42 3.55
CA TYR A 72 -10.81 -4.78 4.00
C TYR A 72 -12.29 -5.10 3.81
N PHE A 73 -13.18 -4.14 4.08
CA PHE A 73 -14.60 -4.31 3.80
C PHE A 73 -14.90 -4.48 2.30
N ALA A 74 -14.26 -3.67 1.44
CA ALA A 74 -14.40 -3.78 0.00
C ALA A 74 -13.99 -5.18 -0.50
N MET A 75 -12.83 -5.67 -0.05
CA MET A 75 -12.35 -7.02 -0.41
C MET A 75 -13.28 -8.13 0.08
N LEU A 76 -13.80 -8.03 1.31
CA LEU A 76 -14.78 -8.98 1.85
C LEU A 76 -16.12 -8.96 1.09
N SER A 77 -16.52 -7.79 0.60
CA SER A 77 -17.77 -7.59 -0.15
C SER A 77 -17.65 -8.00 -1.63
N GLY A 78 -16.53 -8.63 -2.02
CA GLY A 78 -16.27 -9.02 -3.40
C GLY A 78 -15.91 -7.85 -4.33
N GLN A 79 -15.59 -6.67 -3.79
CA GLN A 79 -15.11 -5.51 -4.53
C GLN A 79 -13.58 -5.40 -4.41
N GLY A 80 -12.96 -4.49 -5.17
CA GLY A 80 -11.55 -4.17 -4.94
C GLY A 80 -10.55 -5.24 -5.41
N TRP A 81 -10.97 -6.16 -6.28
CA TRP A 81 -10.13 -7.18 -6.87
C TRP A 81 -10.33 -7.34 -8.37
N THR A 82 -9.32 -7.92 -9.03
CA THR A 82 -9.35 -8.33 -10.44
C THR A 82 -8.55 -9.62 -10.63
N ALA A 83 -8.70 -10.27 -11.78
CA ALA A 83 -7.89 -11.41 -12.15
C ALA A 83 -6.59 -10.95 -12.82
N VAL A 84 -5.45 -11.52 -12.42
CA VAL A 84 -4.14 -11.26 -13.05
C VAL A 84 -3.61 -12.51 -13.76
N ALA A 85 -2.47 -12.37 -14.45
CA ALA A 85 -1.80 -13.48 -15.11
C ALA A 85 -1.65 -14.69 -14.17
N GLY A 86 -2.04 -15.88 -14.67
CA GLY A 86 -2.16 -17.10 -13.86
C GLY A 86 -3.54 -17.31 -13.24
N CYS A 87 -4.56 -16.58 -13.68
CA CYS A 87 -5.96 -16.74 -13.23
C CYS A 87 -6.14 -16.63 -11.71
N ARG A 88 -5.33 -15.78 -11.06
CA ARG A 88 -5.35 -15.59 -9.61
C ARG A 88 -6.12 -14.33 -9.24
N GLN A 89 -6.91 -14.41 -8.17
CA GLN A 89 -7.52 -13.24 -7.55
C GLN A 89 -6.43 -12.29 -7.02
N PHE A 90 -6.53 -11.02 -7.42
CA PHE A 90 -5.61 -9.97 -7.02
C PHE A 90 -6.37 -8.76 -6.47
N PHE A 91 -6.14 -8.44 -5.21
CA PHE A 91 -6.78 -7.33 -4.52
C PHE A 91 -6.06 -6.01 -4.76
N TYR A 92 -6.46 -5.26 -5.79
CA TYR A 92 -5.92 -3.91 -6.04
C TYR A 92 -6.30 -2.92 -4.93
N ALA A 93 -7.40 -3.17 -4.19
CA ALA A 93 -7.79 -2.36 -3.03
C ALA A 93 -6.70 -2.29 -1.95
N ARG A 94 -5.83 -3.31 -1.84
CA ARG A 94 -4.65 -3.26 -0.97
C ARG A 94 -3.65 -2.20 -1.41
N TYR A 95 -3.43 -2.06 -2.71
CA TYR A 95 -2.49 -1.07 -3.22
C TYR A 95 -3.03 0.35 -3.08
N VAL A 96 -4.33 0.56 -3.27
CA VAL A 96 -5.00 1.85 -3.02
C VAL A 96 -4.95 2.24 -1.54
N ASP A 97 -5.12 1.26 -0.65
CA ASP A 97 -4.96 1.45 0.80
C ASP A 97 -3.51 1.79 1.15
N TRP A 98 -2.56 1.03 0.64
CA TRP A 98 -1.14 1.21 0.93
C TRP A 98 -0.62 2.57 0.48
N THR A 99 -0.98 3.08 -0.69
CA THR A 99 -0.49 4.40 -1.14
C THR A 99 -0.78 5.53 -0.17
N ILE A 100 -1.81 5.40 0.68
CA ILE A 100 -2.16 6.41 1.69
C ILE A 100 -1.63 5.99 3.06
N THR A 101 -1.89 4.75 3.48
CA THR A 101 -1.61 4.31 4.84
C THR A 101 -0.12 4.18 5.14
N THR A 102 0.71 3.72 4.20
CA THR A 102 2.16 3.60 4.42
C THR A 102 2.82 4.97 4.47
N ALA A 103 2.38 5.92 3.65
CA ALA A 103 2.82 7.31 3.71
C ALA A 103 2.47 7.97 5.05
N LEU A 104 1.26 7.72 5.59
CA LEU A 104 0.88 8.22 6.91
C LEU A 104 1.69 7.55 8.04
N ILE A 105 2.00 6.25 7.94
CA ILE A 105 2.89 5.57 8.89
C ILE A 105 4.29 6.22 8.88
N ILE A 106 4.82 6.53 7.69
CA ILE A 106 6.11 7.24 7.55
C ILE A 106 6.04 8.63 8.19
N LEU A 107 4.95 9.37 7.98
CA LEU A 107 4.72 10.65 8.63
C LEU A 107 4.77 10.51 10.16
N GLU A 108 4.04 9.55 10.73
CA GLU A 108 4.05 9.32 12.19
C GLU A 108 5.43 8.96 12.72
N LEU A 109 6.13 8.01 12.08
CA LEU A 109 7.47 7.61 12.48
C LEU A 109 8.47 8.76 12.36
N GLY A 110 8.36 9.57 11.30
CA GLY A 110 9.19 10.75 11.08
C GLY A 110 8.98 11.82 12.14
N LEU A 111 7.74 12.08 12.52
CA LEU A 111 7.39 13.01 13.61
C LEU A 111 7.89 12.51 14.96
N ILE A 112 7.74 11.21 15.27
CA ILE A 112 8.27 10.59 16.51
C ILE A 112 9.80 10.68 16.56
N ALA A 113 10.48 10.47 15.43
CA ALA A 113 11.94 10.56 15.34
C ALA A 113 12.48 12.00 15.38
N GLY A 114 11.60 13.01 15.25
CA GLY A 114 11.96 14.41 15.07
C GLY A 114 12.78 14.64 13.81
N ALA A 115 12.39 13.99 12.70
CA ALA A 115 13.01 14.15 11.40
C ALA A 115 12.62 15.48 10.74
N GLU A 116 13.47 15.96 9.82
CA GLU A 116 13.18 17.18 9.07
C GLU A 116 11.95 16.97 8.15
N PRO A 117 10.98 17.91 8.09
CA PRO A 117 9.76 17.75 7.28
C PRO A 117 10.02 17.46 5.80
N ALA A 118 11.07 18.06 5.22
CA ALA A 118 11.47 17.80 3.83
C ALA A 118 11.92 16.35 3.62
N LEU A 119 12.63 15.77 4.59
CA LEU A 119 13.01 14.36 4.55
C LEU A 119 11.79 13.45 4.68
N ILE A 120 10.86 13.76 5.60
CA ILE A 120 9.61 13.01 5.76
C ILE A 120 8.83 13.02 4.45
N GLY A 121 8.58 14.19 3.87
CA GLY A 121 7.85 14.33 2.61
C GLY A 121 8.53 13.61 1.44
N GLY A 122 9.87 13.69 1.35
CA GLY A 122 10.63 12.96 0.33
C GLY A 122 10.49 11.45 0.44
N VAL A 123 10.54 10.90 1.67
CA VAL A 123 10.39 9.46 1.90
C VAL A 123 8.95 9.00 1.70
N MET A 124 7.95 9.79 2.10
CA MET A 124 6.55 9.54 1.74
C MET A 124 6.36 9.48 0.22
N GLY A 125 6.94 10.42 -0.54
CA GLY A 125 6.87 10.40 -2.00
C GLY A 125 7.52 9.16 -2.62
N ALA A 126 8.70 8.77 -2.13
CA ALA A 126 9.38 7.56 -2.57
C ALA A 126 8.55 6.29 -2.28
N ASP A 127 7.92 6.23 -1.12
CA ASP A 127 7.03 5.14 -0.70
C ASP A 127 5.78 5.03 -1.59
N VAL A 128 5.11 6.13 -1.92
CA VAL A 128 3.97 6.11 -2.84
C VAL A 128 4.38 5.58 -4.21
N ILE A 129 5.49 6.07 -4.77
CA ILE A 129 5.99 5.60 -6.07
C ILE A 129 6.38 4.12 -6.01
N MET A 130 6.97 3.67 -4.89
CA MET A 130 7.30 2.26 -4.65
C MET A 130 6.04 1.38 -4.71
N ILE A 131 4.98 1.75 -4.01
CA ILE A 131 3.70 1.01 -3.98
C ILE A 131 3.08 0.98 -5.38
N VAL A 132 3.07 2.11 -6.10
CA VAL A 132 2.57 2.17 -7.49
C VAL A 132 3.38 1.25 -8.41
N GLY A 133 4.71 1.24 -8.30
CA GLY A 133 5.56 0.32 -9.05
C GLY A 133 5.23 -1.15 -8.74
N GLY A 134 4.95 -1.49 -7.48
CA GLY A 134 4.58 -2.84 -7.07
C GLY A 134 3.22 -3.27 -7.65
N TYR A 135 2.27 -2.33 -7.71
CA TYR A 135 0.98 -2.54 -8.36
C TYR A 135 1.18 -2.84 -9.85
N LEU A 136 1.91 -1.97 -10.56
CA LEU A 136 2.19 -2.11 -11.99
C LEU A 136 2.95 -3.41 -12.30
N GLY A 137 3.89 -3.80 -11.45
CA GLY A 137 4.58 -5.09 -11.55
C GLY A 137 3.63 -6.28 -11.38
N THR A 138 2.63 -6.17 -10.50
CA THR A 138 1.67 -7.27 -10.27
C THR A 138 0.68 -7.44 -11.41
N VAL A 139 0.19 -6.35 -12.02
CA VAL A 139 -0.75 -6.41 -13.16
C VAL A 139 -0.06 -6.60 -14.51
N SER A 140 1.28 -6.60 -14.54
CA SER A 140 2.05 -6.79 -15.77
C SER A 140 1.92 -8.21 -16.32
N ILE A 141 1.56 -8.29 -17.62
CA ILE A 141 1.46 -9.57 -18.35
C ILE A 141 2.83 -10.00 -18.90
N VAL A 142 3.66 -9.03 -19.32
CA VAL A 142 5.00 -9.29 -19.86
C VAL A 142 5.99 -9.50 -18.72
N THR A 143 6.61 -10.68 -18.65
CA THR A 143 7.50 -11.08 -17.54
C THR A 143 8.67 -10.11 -17.34
N THR A 144 9.31 -9.65 -18.41
CA THR A 144 10.43 -8.69 -18.32
C THR A 144 9.97 -7.35 -17.73
N VAL A 145 8.80 -6.85 -18.14
CA VAL A 145 8.23 -5.59 -17.63
C VAL A 145 7.85 -5.72 -16.16
N LYS A 146 7.28 -6.86 -15.75
CA LYS A 146 7.01 -7.17 -14.33
C LYS A 146 8.27 -7.05 -13.48
N TRP A 147 9.37 -7.68 -13.91
CA TRP A 147 10.63 -7.64 -13.15
C TRP A 147 11.27 -6.26 -13.15
N PHE A 148 11.11 -5.50 -14.24
CA PHE A 148 11.56 -4.12 -14.29
C PHE A 148 10.83 -3.23 -13.26
N TRP A 149 9.50 -3.32 -13.18
CA TRP A 149 8.72 -2.65 -12.15
C TRP A 149 9.12 -3.07 -10.73
N PHE A 150 9.33 -4.36 -10.51
CA PHE A 150 9.80 -4.89 -9.23
C PHE A 150 11.14 -4.27 -8.82
N VAL A 151 12.12 -4.19 -9.72
CA VAL A 151 13.44 -3.60 -9.44
C VAL A 151 13.31 -2.11 -9.12
N ILE A 152 12.48 -1.35 -9.84
CA ILE A 152 12.22 0.06 -9.53
C ILE A 152 11.64 0.20 -8.12
N SER A 153 10.63 -0.61 -7.77
CA SER A 153 10.05 -0.60 -6.43
C SER A 153 11.07 -0.97 -5.36
N MET A 154 11.93 -1.96 -5.59
CA MET A 154 12.97 -2.33 -4.63
C MET A 154 14.03 -1.23 -4.45
N ALA A 155 14.41 -0.53 -5.52
CA ALA A 155 15.31 0.61 -5.42
C ALA A 155 14.71 1.73 -4.55
N LEU A 156 13.41 2.03 -4.73
CA LEU A 156 12.70 3.01 -3.90
C LEU A 156 12.51 2.52 -2.46
N PHE A 157 12.27 1.23 -2.24
CA PHE A 157 12.24 0.65 -0.90
C PHE A 157 13.56 0.87 -0.16
N VAL A 158 14.71 0.71 -0.84
CA VAL A 158 16.02 1.01 -0.27
C VAL A 158 16.13 2.49 0.10
N VAL A 159 15.59 3.42 -0.69
CA VAL A 159 15.53 4.85 -0.34
C VAL A 159 14.71 5.08 0.93
N VAL A 160 13.53 4.46 1.04
CA VAL A 160 12.67 4.53 2.22
C VAL A 160 13.41 4.03 3.47
N MET A 161 14.09 2.89 3.36
CA MET A 161 14.85 2.28 4.47
C MET A 161 16.15 3.01 4.81
N SER A 162 16.73 3.74 3.85
CA SER A 162 17.98 4.49 4.04
C SER A 162 17.77 5.84 4.71
N MET A 163 16.53 6.15 5.15
CA MET A 163 16.23 7.35 5.93
C MET A 163 17.14 7.39 7.17
N ARG A 164 18.06 8.35 7.17
CA ARG A 164 18.88 8.67 8.33
C ARG A 164 18.49 10.04 8.83
N LYS A 165 18.36 10.16 10.16
CA LYS A 165 18.31 11.46 10.81
C LYS A 165 19.60 12.20 10.48
N THR A 166 19.54 13.16 9.56
CA THR A 166 20.61 14.13 9.40
C THR A 166 20.66 14.89 10.70
N ARG A 167 21.67 14.67 11.54
CA ARG A 167 21.89 15.50 12.73
C ARG A 167 22.07 16.93 12.22
N ARG A 168 21.04 17.77 12.35
CA ARG A 168 21.24 19.21 12.20
C ARG A 168 22.11 19.63 13.39
N PHE A 169 23.32 20.09 13.09
CA PHE A 169 24.16 20.78 14.05
C PHE A 169 23.36 21.93 14.64
N VAL A 170 23.29 21.94 15.97
CA VAL A 170 22.87 23.09 16.77
C VAL A 170 23.80 24.24 16.41
N PHE A 171 23.26 25.32 15.86
CA PHE A 171 23.86 26.63 16.03
C PHE A 171 23.01 27.36 17.05
N ASP A 172 23.52 27.42 18.28
CA ASP A 172 23.13 28.43 19.25
C ASP A 172 23.53 29.80 18.69
N SER A 173 22.58 30.74 18.70
CA SER A 173 22.82 32.18 18.81
C SER A 173 21.56 32.85 19.32
#